data_AF-A0A2D6MUN3-F1
#
_entry.id   AF-A0A2D6MUN3-F1
#
_cell.length_a   1.000
_cell.length_b   1.000
_cell.length_c   1.000
_cell.angle_alpha   90.00
_cell.angle_beta   90.00
_cell.angle_gamma   90.00
#
_symmetry.space_group_name_H-M   'P 1'
#
loop_
_entity.id
_entity.type
_entity.pdbx_description
1 polymer ?
#
loop_
_entity_poly.entity_id
_entity_poly.type
_entity_poly.pdbx_seq_one_letter_code
_entity_poly.pdbx_strand_id
1 'polypeptide(L)'
;MRRRTFEHVYSELCVAVNHRVSRYDLWLLVREEGGDPDELTPRQARFFLGNGLSRMLTEEGAALSGRARRRLEKRILGFDPRYPTPEEWLVERRDPARSVA
;
A
#
# COMPACT_ATOMS: atom_id res chain seq x y z
N MET A 1 -3.71 6.75 15.41
CA MET A 1 -3.27 7.10 14.04
C MET A 1 -4.18 6.40 13.04
N ARG A 2 -4.93 7.14 12.21
CA ARG A 2 -5.71 6.51 11.13
C ARG A 2 -4.74 5.84 10.15
N ARG A 3 -4.95 4.56 9.85
CA ARG A 3 -4.19 3.87 8.80
C ARG A 3 -4.50 4.52 7.46
N ARG A 4 -3.45 4.97 6.78
CA ARG A 4 -3.56 5.55 5.43
C ARG A 4 -3.40 4.42 4.42
N THR A 5 -4.30 4.34 3.44
CA THR A 5 -4.21 3.38 2.33
C THR A 5 -2.85 3.44 1.64
N PHE A 6 -2.23 4.63 1.58
CA PHE A 6 -0.89 4.81 1.03
C PHE A 6 0.18 3.93 1.71
N GLU A 7 0.20 3.88 3.05
CA GLU A 7 1.18 3.06 3.78
C GLU A 7 0.95 1.56 3.55
N HIS A 8 -0.33 1.15 3.44
CA HIS A 8 -0.68 -0.21 3.09
C HIS A 8 -0.21 -0.58 1.68
N VAL A 9 -0.45 0.29 0.69
CA VAL A 9 0.03 0.13 -0.68
C VAL A 9 1.55 0.03 -0.72
N TYR A 10 2.25 0.92 -0.01
CA TYR A 10 3.70 0.92 0.07
C TYR A 10 4.24 -0.42 0.62
N SER A 11 3.67 -0.88 1.73
CA SER A 11 4.09 -2.12 2.39
C SER A 11 3.86 -3.34 1.49
N GLU A 12 2.67 -3.44 0.90
CA GLU A 12 2.32 -4.54 0.00
C GLU A 12 3.15 -4.53 -1.28
N LEU A 13 3.49 -3.34 -1.80
CA LEU A 13 4.35 -3.22 -2.97
C LEU A 13 5.77 -3.70 -2.68
N CYS A 14 6.36 -3.32 -1.54
CA CYS A 14 7.67 -3.81 -1.11
C CYS A 14 7.70 -5.34 -1.01
N VAL A 15 6.64 -5.92 -0.43
CA VAL A 15 6.49 -7.38 -0.33
C VAL A 15 6.35 -8.02 -1.71
N ALA A 16 5.55 -7.43 -2.60
CA ALA A 16 5.27 -8.00 -3.91
C ALA A 16 6.50 -7.98 -4.84
N VAL A 17 7.35 -6.97 -4.69
CA VAL A 17 8.61 -6.80 -5.44
C VAL A 17 9.79 -7.51 -4.76
N ASN A 18 9.65 -7.90 -3.49
CA ASN A 18 10.71 -8.45 -2.65
C ASN A 18 11.93 -7.52 -2.53
N HIS A 19 11.68 -6.21 -2.51
CA HIS A 19 12.69 -5.16 -2.37
C HIS A 19 12.02 -3.90 -1.79
N ARG A 20 12.80 -3.03 -1.14
CA ARG A 20 12.29 -1.72 -0.69
C ARG A 20 12.25 -0.73 -1.83
N VAL A 21 11.05 -0.42 -2.32
CA VAL A 21 10.88 0.69 -3.27
C VAL A 21 11.01 2.04 -2.55
N SER A 22 11.34 3.08 -3.28
CA SER A 22 11.32 4.45 -2.80
C SER A 22 9.89 4.86 -2.42
N ARG A 23 9.70 5.19 -1.14
CA ARG A 23 8.43 5.73 -0.64
C ARG A 23 8.12 7.10 -1.27
N TYR A 24 9.16 7.89 -1.54
CA TYR A 24 9.01 9.20 -2.14
C TYR A 24 8.56 9.10 -3.60
N ASP A 25 9.11 8.17 -4.38
CA ASP A 25 8.72 8.01 -5.79
C ASP A 25 7.31 7.45 -5.93
N LEU A 26 6.90 6.55 -5.03
CA LEU A 26 5.50 6.13 -4.93
C LEU A 26 4.57 7.29 -4.56
N TRP A 27 5.00 8.16 -3.64
CA TRP A 27 4.24 9.34 -3.25
C TRP A 27 4.07 10.30 -4.43
N LEU A 28 5.17 10.56 -5.16
CA LEU A 28 5.18 11.42 -6.32
C LEU A 28 4.29 10.86 -7.43
N LEU A 29 4.36 9.55 -7.69
CA LEU A 29 3.52 8.88 -8.68
C LEU A 29 2.02 9.08 -8.40
N VAL A 30 1.59 8.93 -7.14
CA VAL A 30 0.20 9.16 -6.76
C VAL A 30 -0.23 10.61 -7.03
N ARG A 31 0.67 11.58 -6.77
CA ARG A 31 0.41 13.01 -7.03
C ARG A 31 0.37 13.33 -8.52
N GLU A 32 1.30 12.79 -9.31
CA GLU A 32 1.36 12.98 -10.77
C GLU A 32 0.11 12.45 -11.47
N GLU A 33 -0.46 11.36 -10.97
CA GLU A 33 -1.71 10.79 -11.48
C GLU A 33 -2.97 11.49 -10.92
N GLY A 34 -2.81 12.60 -10.18
CA GLY A 34 -3.91 13.43 -9.67
C GLY A 34 -4.56 12.94 -8.38
N GLY A 35 -3.92 12.02 -7.65
CA GLY A 35 -4.36 11.56 -6.34
C GLY A 35 -3.78 12.36 -5.17
N ASP A 36 -4.40 12.21 -4.00
CA ASP A 36 -3.81 12.62 -2.72
C ASP A 36 -3.35 11.37 -1.93
N PRO A 37 -2.05 11.22 -1.65
CA PRO A 37 -1.53 10.14 -0.81
C PRO A 37 -2.17 10.07 0.58
N ASP A 38 -2.59 11.21 1.13
CA ASP A 38 -3.14 11.28 2.49
C ASP A 38 -4.62 10.87 2.57
N GLU A 39 -5.35 11.04 1.46
CA GLU A 39 -6.76 10.70 1.32
C GLU A 39 -7.00 9.52 0.38
N LEU A 40 -5.93 8.77 0.07
CA LEU A 40 -5.96 7.70 -0.92
C LEU A 40 -7.00 6.63 -0.56
N THR A 41 -7.90 6.33 -1.48
CA THR A 41 -8.82 5.19 -1.34
C THR A 41 -8.26 3.94 -2.01
N PRO A 42 -8.67 2.72 -1.60
CA PRO A 42 -8.26 1.48 -2.27
C PRO A 42 -8.56 1.45 -3.76
N ARG A 43 -9.66 2.07 -4.18
CA ARG A 43 -10.06 2.16 -5.59
C ARG A 43 -9.14 3.07 -6.40
N GLN A 44 -8.78 4.24 -5.86
CA GLN A 44 -7.80 5.13 -6.47
C GLN A 44 -6.42 4.49 -6.51
N ALA A 45 -5.99 3.84 -5.42
CA ALA A 45 -4.74 3.09 -5.38
C ALA A 45 -4.63 2.07 -6.51
N ARG A 46 -5.69 1.28 -6.76
CA ARG A 46 -5.71 0.33 -7.89
C ARG A 46 -5.50 1.02 -9.24
N PHE A 47 -6.11 2.18 -9.45
CA PHE A 47 -5.98 2.92 -10.70
C PHE A 47 -4.52 3.35 -10.93
N PHE A 48 -3.87 3.91 -9.91
CA PHE A 48 -2.46 4.34 -9.99
C PHE A 48 -1.49 3.16 -10.23
N LEU A 49 -1.77 2.02 -9.62
CA LEU A 49 -1.03 0.77 -9.89
C LEU A 49 -1.26 0.24 -11.31
N GLY A 50 -2.35 0.67 -11.95
CA GLY A 50 -2.70 0.42 -13.33
C GLY A 50 -1.74 1.05 -14.32
N ASN A 51 -1.50 2.36 -14.15
CA ASN A 51 -0.94 3.24 -15.18
C ASN A 51 0.58 3.43 -15.05
N GLY A 52 1.06 3.82 -13.87
CA GLY A 52 2.45 4.29 -13.71
C GLY A 52 3.38 3.33 -12.95
N LEU A 53 2.84 2.29 -12.31
CA LEU A 53 3.64 1.38 -11.50
C LEU A 53 4.73 0.65 -12.28
N SER A 54 4.42 0.18 -13.49
CA SER A 54 5.42 -0.53 -14.30
C SER A 54 6.62 0.35 -14.64
N ARG A 55 6.38 1.64 -14.92
CA ARG A 55 7.43 2.63 -15.21
C ARG A 55 8.32 2.85 -13.99
N MET A 56 7.71 3.17 -12.85
CA MET A 56 8.41 3.35 -11.59
C MET A 56 9.27 2.13 -11.22
N LEU A 57 8.70 0.92 -11.32
CA LEU A 57 9.45 -0.30 -10.99
C LEU A 57 10.64 -0.51 -11.94
N THR A 58 10.49 -0.19 -13.23
CA THR A 58 11.58 -0.31 -14.20
C THR A 58 12.73 0.64 -13.87
N GLU A 59 12.43 1.89 -13.48
CA GLU A 59 13.42 2.89 -13.06
C GLU A 59 14.17 2.44 -11.79
N GLU A 60 13.49 1.74 -10.89
CA GLU A 60 14.03 1.13 -9.66
C GLU A 60 14.76 -0.21 -9.90
N GLY A 61 14.87 -0.67 -11.15
CA GLY A 61 15.49 -1.97 -11.48
C GLY A 61 14.68 -3.18 -10.99
N ALA A 62 13.39 -2.98 -10.73
CA ALA A 62 12.45 -3.97 -10.24
C ALA A 62 11.45 -4.40 -11.33
N ALA A 63 10.87 -5.59 -11.16
CA ALA A 63 9.81 -6.07 -12.03
C ALA A 63 8.75 -6.82 -11.22
N LEU A 64 7.50 -6.69 -11.65
CA LEU A 64 6.37 -7.37 -11.04
C LEU A 64 5.78 -8.38 -12.02
N SER A 65 5.85 -9.67 -11.69
CA SER A 65 5.17 -10.69 -12.49
C SER A 65 3.66 -10.45 -12.52
N GLY A 66 2.98 -10.85 -13.60
CA GLY A 66 1.53 -10.70 -13.71
C GLY A 66 0.76 -11.37 -12.56
N ARG A 67 1.27 -12.49 -12.01
CA ARG A 67 0.70 -13.15 -10.84
C ARG A 67 0.89 -12.33 -9.56
N ALA A 68 2.08 -11.76 -9.34
CA ALA A 68 2.37 -10.90 -8.20
C ALA A 68 1.50 -9.63 -8.26
N ARG A 69 1.35 -9.03 -9.45
CA ARG A 69 0.45 -7.90 -9.68
C ARG A 69 -0.99 -8.17 -9.28
N ARG A 70 -1.58 -9.28 -9.76
CA ARG A 70 -2.96 -9.65 -9.39
C ARG A 70 -3.14 -9.86 -7.89
N ARG A 71 -2.14 -10.43 -7.22
CA ARG A 71 -2.16 -10.60 -5.76
C ARG A 71 -2.09 -9.26 -5.04
N LEU A 72 -1.19 -8.37 -5.48
CA LEU A 72 -1.05 -7.02 -4.96
C LEU A 72 -2.37 -6.25 -5.07
N GLU A 73 -2.97 -6.21 -6.27
CA GLU A 73 -4.27 -5.57 -6.49
C GLU A 73 -5.37 -6.12 -5.58
N LYS A 74 -5.43 -7.45 -5.40
CA LYS A 74 -6.40 -8.09 -4.50
C LYS A 74 -6.21 -7.66 -3.04
N ARG A 75 -4.97 -7.56 -2.56
CA ARG A 75 -4.67 -7.15 -1.18
C ARG A 75 -4.98 -5.69 -0.92
N ILE A 76 -4.76 -4.82 -1.90
CA ILE A 76 -5.09 -3.40 -1.78
C ILE A 76 -6.60 -3.19 -1.81
N LEU A 77 -7.32 -3.84 -2.73
CA LEU A 77 -8.79 -3.75 -2.77
C LEU A 77 -9.45 -4.35 -1.52
N GLY A 78 -8.85 -5.38 -0.94
CA GLY A 78 -9.34 -6.00 0.29
C GLY A 78 -8.99 -5.24 1.57
N PHE A 79 -8.21 -4.16 1.47
CA PHE A 79 -7.84 -3.36 2.63
C PHE A 79 -9.01 -2.48 3.08
N ASP A 80 -9.45 -2.70 4.31
CA ASP A 80 -10.37 -1.81 5.00
C ASP A 80 -9.65 -1.26 6.25
N PRO A 81 -9.31 0.05 6.28
CA PRO A 81 -8.60 0.65 7.40
C PRO A 81 -9.38 0.65 8.72
N ARG A 82 -10.68 0.30 8.70
CA ARG A 82 -11.52 0.17 9.90
C ARG A 82 -11.29 -1.12 10.67
N TYR A 83 -10.75 -2.16 10.04
CA TYR A 83 -10.53 -3.46 10.67
C TYR A 83 -9.05 -3.66 10.99
N PRO A 84 -8.68 -4.06 12.23
CA PRO A 84 -7.29 -4.33 12.59
C PRO A 84 -6.68 -5.46 11.76
N THR A 85 -5.44 -5.29 11.31
CA THR A 85 -4.67 -6.38 10.71
C THR A 85 -4.29 -7.41 11.78
N PRO A 86 -4.00 -8.68 11.43
CA PRO A 86 -3.61 -9.71 12.41
C PRO A 86 -2.43 -9.31 13.31
N GLU A 87 -1.48 -8.53 12.78
CA GLU A 87 -0.34 -8.01 13.54
C GLU A 87 -0.80 -7.03 14.64
N GLU A 88 -1.82 -6.23 14.35
CA GLU A 88 -2.36 -5.25 15.29
C GLU A 88 -3.28 -5.89 16.31
N TRP A 89 -4.00 -6.95 15.94
CA TRP A 89 -4.67 -7.82 16.91
C TRP A 89 -3.70 -8.37 17.95
N LEU A 90 -2.47 -8.71 17.54
CA LEU A 90 -1.44 -9.21 18.46
C LEU A 90 -0.89 -8.11 19.37
N VAL A 91 -0.79 -6.87 18.87
CA VAL A 91 -0.37 -5.70 19.66
C VAL A 91 -1.46 -5.31 20.66
N GLU A 92 -2.73 -5.22 20.25
CA GLU A 92 -3.87 -4.91 21.14
C GLU A 92 -4.05 -5.96 22.23
N ARG A 93 -3.86 -7.24 21.91
CA ARG A 93 -3.93 -8.32 22.92
C ARG A 93 -2.79 -8.29 23.93
N ARG A 94 -1.64 -7.72 23.57
CA ARG A 94 -0.48 -7.59 24.46
C ARG A 94 -0.55 -6.34 25.34
N ASP A 95 -1.27 -5.29 24.91
CA ASP A 95 -1.45 -4.04 25.65
C ASP A 95 -2.90 -3.51 25.55
N PRO A 96 -3.82 -3.98 26.41
CA PRO A 96 -5.23 -3.55 26.38
C PRO A 96 -5.41 -2.06 26.72
N ALA A 97 -4.40 -1.39 27.29
CA ALA A 97 -4.42 0.04 27.61
C ALA A 97 -4.38 0.95 26.37
N ARG A 98 -4.08 0.42 25.18
CA ARG A 98 -4.04 1.20 23.92
C ARG A 98 -5.35 1.24 23.14
N SER A 99 -6.35 0.47 23.54
CA SER A 99 -7.64 0.35 22.83
C SER A 99 -8.64 1.48 23.13
N VAL A 100 -8.29 2.45 23.98
CA VAL A 100 -9.15 3.59 24.36
C VAL A 100 -8.37 4.91 24.21
N ALA A 101 -8.09 5.30 22.96
CA ALA A 101 -7.60 6.64 22.63
C ALA A 101 -8.01 7.06 21.22
#